data_AF-A0A0F9PLL0-F1
#
_entry.id   AF-A0A0F9PLL0-F1
#
_cell.length_a   1.000
_cell.length_b   1.000
_cell.length_c   1.000
_cell.angle_alpha   90.00
_cell.angle_beta   90.00
_cell.angle_gamma   90.00
#
_symmetry.space_group_name_H-M   'P 1'
#
loop_
_entity.id
_entity.type
_entity.pdbx_description
1 polymer ?
#
loop_
_entity_poly.entity_id
_entity_poly.type
_entity_poly.pdbx_seq_one_letter_code
_entity_poly.pdbx_strand_id
1 'polypeptide(L)'
;MIQPTRTEAIKRFLLASTHKDLAEMYHHNMEVQVNVAQDGGDRIAKEFRGRPYQAYTDGHQTWKALRIPYKAKSSPEYTDVPMSFDLPAHAEGIGMTGWDWVNRCSRWVAYDFDAIIGHSEKHTSKLTNEELEAVCKAAYDLPWVTIRKSTSGKGLHLYVYLDGPSTQNHNEHAALARAILGKMSALTGFDFRSRVDICGGNMWIWHRKLTKENNGLQVIKPNEEILTIDGYVKALAAEMLQFIKSTQGKKLAAIGLAAPQFGELVQLFVGALPPHHGSLELVMINPKAVKEVGSHKVTESCLSLPGKEYLVSRPKLFKLKGLDLEGRPQAVKGHDLLAQVLRHEFDHLFGTLVEDMALRRIE
;
A
#
# COMPACT_ATOMS: atom_id res chain seq x y z
N MET A 1 24.74 15.95 11.51
CA MET A 1 23.64 15.45 10.64
C MET A 1 22.35 16.07 11.12
N ILE A 2 21.52 16.58 10.22
CA ILE A 2 20.17 17.07 10.54
C ILE A 2 19.36 15.86 11.02
N GLN A 3 18.69 15.96 12.18
CA GLN A 3 17.81 14.89 12.66
C GLN A 3 16.65 14.69 11.67
N PRO A 4 16.32 13.44 11.31
CA PRO A 4 15.21 13.19 10.39
C PRO A 4 13.89 13.68 11.00
N THR A 5 12.98 14.10 10.14
CA THR A 5 11.60 14.38 10.57
C THR A 5 10.91 13.09 11.03
N ARG A 6 9.72 13.20 11.63
CA ARG A 6 9.00 12.02 12.11
C ARG A 6 8.60 11.10 10.96
N THR A 7 8.10 11.65 9.86
CA THR A 7 7.70 10.85 8.70
C THR A 7 8.91 10.18 8.04
N GLU A 8 10.05 10.89 7.91
CA GLU A 8 11.30 10.33 7.41
C GLU A 8 11.85 9.21 8.30
N ALA A 9 11.85 9.41 9.62
CA ALA A 9 12.31 8.42 10.59
C ALA A 9 11.45 7.16 10.54
N ILE A 10 10.12 7.29 10.44
CA ILE A 10 9.20 6.16 10.28
C ILE A 10 9.48 5.41 8.97
N LYS A 11 9.60 6.12 7.83
CA LYS A 11 9.89 5.46 6.54
C LYS A 11 11.21 4.69 6.58
N ARG A 12 12.28 5.31 7.11
CA ARG A 12 13.60 4.66 7.25
C ARG A 12 13.53 3.44 8.14
N PHE A 13 12.82 3.54 9.27
CA PHE A 13 12.64 2.42 10.18
C PHE A 13 11.89 1.25 9.53
N LEU A 14 10.78 1.53 8.84
CA LEU A 14 9.98 0.50 8.17
C LEU A 14 10.77 -0.22 7.07
N LEU A 15 11.50 0.52 6.24
CA LEU A 15 12.37 -0.06 5.20
C LEU A 15 13.42 -1.02 5.76
N ALA A 16 13.85 -0.81 7.01
CA ALA A 16 14.83 -1.66 7.67
C ALA A 16 14.21 -2.82 8.48
N SER A 17 12.95 -2.70 8.89
CA SER A 17 12.41 -3.52 10.00
C SER A 17 11.19 -4.37 9.64
N THR A 18 10.56 -4.16 8.48
CA THR A 18 9.41 -4.96 8.02
C THR A 18 9.58 -5.45 6.57
N HIS A 19 8.57 -6.16 6.06
CA HIS A 19 8.51 -6.61 4.67
C HIS A 19 8.55 -5.41 3.72
N LYS A 20 9.33 -5.51 2.65
CA LYS A 20 9.62 -4.40 1.72
C LYS A 20 8.35 -3.79 1.14
N ASP A 21 7.40 -4.61 0.73
CA ASP A 21 6.11 -4.20 0.18
C ASP A 21 5.24 -3.42 1.18
N LEU A 22 5.17 -3.86 2.44
CA LEU A 22 4.48 -3.12 3.51
C LEU A 22 5.19 -1.80 3.86
N ALA A 23 6.52 -1.79 3.83
CA ALA A 23 7.28 -0.57 4.00
C ALA A 23 7.05 0.41 2.85
N GLU A 24 6.90 -0.09 1.61
CA GLU A 24 6.60 0.69 0.42
C GLU A 24 5.20 1.33 0.47
N MET A 25 4.21 0.67 1.07
CA MET A 25 2.87 1.24 1.30
C MET A 25 2.87 2.51 2.17
N TYR A 26 3.89 2.73 3.01
CA TYR A 26 3.98 3.96 3.78
C TYR A 26 4.44 5.14 2.92
N HIS A 27 3.64 6.21 2.94
CA HIS A 27 3.99 7.54 2.45
C HIS A 27 3.70 8.58 3.54
N HIS A 28 4.36 9.74 3.50
CA HIS A 28 4.20 10.77 4.54
C HIS A 28 2.78 11.38 4.60
N ASN A 29 2.01 11.22 3.52
CA ASN A 29 0.60 11.60 3.45
C ASN A 29 -0.36 10.56 4.07
N MET A 30 0.14 9.38 4.45
CA MET A 30 -0.69 8.32 5.03
C MET A 30 -0.94 8.57 6.51
N GLU A 31 -2.12 8.18 6.98
CA GLU A 31 -2.37 8.08 8.41
C GLU A 31 -1.55 6.92 9.01
N VAL A 32 -0.74 7.23 10.03
CA VAL A 32 0.16 6.30 10.70
C VAL A 32 0.10 6.48 12.22
N GLN A 33 0.21 5.38 12.94
CA GLN A 33 0.32 5.34 14.40
C GLN A 33 1.59 4.60 14.81
N VAL A 34 2.33 5.20 15.73
CA VAL A 34 3.47 4.56 16.40
C VAL A 34 3.12 4.41 17.87
N ASN A 35 3.09 3.16 18.33
CA ASN A 35 3.09 2.83 19.74
C ASN A 35 4.53 2.68 20.22
N VAL A 36 4.78 3.06 21.48
CA VAL A 36 6.10 2.95 22.10
C VAL A 36 6.06 2.02 23.30
N ALA A 37 7.18 1.36 23.57
CA ALA A 37 7.36 0.50 24.72
C ALA A 37 7.85 1.29 25.94
N GLN A 38 7.79 0.68 27.11
CA GLN A 38 8.33 1.31 28.33
C GLN A 38 9.85 1.34 28.32
N ASP A 39 10.53 0.29 27.85
CA ASP A 39 12.01 0.17 27.74
C ASP A 39 12.80 0.66 28.95
N GLY A 40 12.34 0.28 30.15
CA GLY A 40 12.99 0.66 31.40
C GLY A 40 12.81 2.13 31.78
N GLY A 41 12.07 2.93 31.01
CA GLY A 41 11.77 4.31 31.32
C GLY A 41 10.70 4.46 32.41
N ASP A 42 10.81 5.54 33.17
CA ASP A 42 9.83 5.99 34.13
C ASP A 42 8.63 6.63 33.42
N ARG A 43 7.43 6.28 33.89
CA ARG A 43 6.20 6.80 33.31
C ARG A 43 5.98 8.27 33.71
N ILE A 44 5.87 9.13 32.71
CA ILE A 44 5.40 10.51 32.87
C ILE A 44 3.90 10.54 32.56
N ALA A 45 3.09 10.77 33.59
CA ALA A 45 1.67 11.08 33.43
C ALA A 45 1.41 12.51 33.90
N LYS A 46 1.03 13.40 32.97
CA LYS A 46 0.71 14.81 33.25
C LYS A 46 -0.50 15.25 32.45
N GLU A 47 -1.06 16.40 32.80
CA GLU A 47 -2.05 17.08 31.97
C GLU A 47 -1.34 18.12 31.10
N PHE A 48 -1.47 18.04 29.77
CA PHE A 48 -0.90 19.00 28.85
C PHE A 48 -2.00 19.56 27.94
N ARG A 49 -2.29 20.87 28.08
CA ARG A 49 -3.37 21.56 27.34
C ARG A 49 -4.74 20.86 27.46
N GLY A 50 -5.11 20.45 28.68
CA GLY A 50 -6.39 19.80 28.95
C GLY A 50 -6.50 18.36 28.43
N ARG A 51 -5.38 17.73 28.07
CA ARG A 51 -5.33 16.34 27.60
C ARG A 51 -4.39 15.50 28.44
N PRO A 52 -4.76 14.25 28.74
CA PRO A 52 -3.86 13.31 29.40
C PRO A 52 -2.63 13.08 28.50
N TYR A 53 -1.47 13.39 29.05
CA TYR A 53 -0.17 13.16 28.43
C TYR A 53 0.46 11.94 29.10
N GLN A 54 0.79 10.94 28.28
CA GLN A 54 1.51 9.74 28.72
C GLN A 54 2.77 9.58 27.87
N ALA A 55 3.91 9.48 28.55
CA ALA A 55 5.22 9.26 27.95
C ALA A 55 6.08 8.44 28.91
N TYR A 56 7.26 8.04 28.45
CA TYR A 56 8.31 7.43 29.24
C TYR A 56 9.60 8.24 29.13
N THR A 57 10.44 8.18 30.15
CA THR A 57 11.76 8.83 30.15
C THR A 57 12.79 8.01 30.93
N ASP A 58 14.04 8.07 30.52
CA ASP A 58 15.19 7.57 31.26
C ASP A 58 16.03 8.72 31.88
N GLY A 59 15.48 9.95 31.90
CA GLY A 59 16.19 11.16 32.30
C GLY A 59 17.06 11.80 31.21
N HIS A 60 17.30 11.10 30.09
CA HIS A 60 18.07 11.61 28.94
C HIS A 60 17.18 11.88 27.72
N GLN A 61 16.26 10.96 27.42
CA GLN A 61 15.27 11.07 26.36
C GLN A 61 13.86 10.95 26.93
N THR A 62 12.88 11.44 26.17
CA THR A 62 11.46 11.22 26.46
C THR A 62 10.78 10.71 25.20
N TRP A 63 10.18 9.53 25.28
CA TRP A 63 9.48 8.91 24.17
C TRP A 63 8.00 8.71 24.49
N LYS A 64 7.18 8.85 23.46
CA LYS A 64 5.73 8.72 23.56
C LYS A 64 5.14 8.22 22.26
N ALA A 65 3.97 7.60 22.37
CA ALA A 65 3.18 7.25 21.20
C ALA A 65 2.82 8.51 20.40
N LEU A 66 2.73 8.35 19.08
CA LEU A 66 2.32 9.41 18.18
C LEU A 66 1.35 8.87 17.12
N ARG A 67 0.52 9.77 16.60
CA ARG A 67 -0.38 9.50 15.48
C ARG A 67 -0.32 10.69 14.53
N ILE A 68 -0.25 10.39 13.25
CA ILE A 68 -0.21 11.34 12.14
C ILE A 68 -1.37 10.96 11.22
N PRO A 69 -2.24 11.88 10.80
CA PRO A 69 -2.36 13.25 11.30
C PRO A 69 -3.03 13.29 12.67
N TYR A 70 -3.06 14.46 13.31
CA TYR A 70 -4.01 14.70 14.41
C TYR A 70 -5.41 14.89 13.83
N LYS A 71 -6.46 14.69 14.64
CA LYS A 71 -7.86 14.93 14.25
C LYS A 71 -8.30 14.21 12.96
N ALA A 72 -7.78 13.00 12.70
CA ALA A 72 -8.05 12.19 11.51
C ALA A 72 -9.56 11.99 11.20
N LYS A 73 -10.42 11.97 12.23
CA LYS A 73 -11.87 11.80 12.10
C LYS A 73 -12.66 13.07 11.77
N SER A 74 -12.01 14.24 11.77
CA SER A 74 -12.66 15.53 11.51
C SER A 74 -11.82 16.36 10.55
N SER A 75 -11.10 17.36 11.06
CA SER A 75 -10.22 18.23 10.29
C SER A 75 -8.78 17.82 10.54
N PRO A 76 -8.22 16.85 9.78
CA PRO A 76 -6.89 16.37 10.00
C PRO A 76 -5.87 17.49 9.78
N GLU A 77 -4.90 17.52 10.66
CA GLU A 77 -3.81 18.50 10.61
C GLU A 77 -2.52 17.84 11.09
N TYR A 78 -1.42 18.18 10.43
CA TYR A 78 -0.10 17.80 10.88
C TYR A 78 0.97 18.73 10.32
N THR A 79 1.94 19.07 11.15
CA THR A 79 3.18 19.72 10.73
C THR A 79 4.31 18.79 11.13
N ASP A 80 5.09 18.36 10.15
CA ASP A 80 6.19 17.44 10.41
C ASP A 80 7.29 18.15 11.19
N VAL A 81 7.86 17.45 12.16
CA VAL A 81 8.85 17.97 13.11
C VAL A 81 9.94 16.92 13.29
N PRO A 82 11.15 17.31 13.74
CA PRO A 82 12.21 16.35 14.05
C PRO A 82 11.75 15.26 15.01
N MET A 83 12.21 14.03 14.77
CA MET A 83 11.97 12.92 15.69
C MET A 83 12.66 13.20 17.03
N SER A 84 11.91 13.12 18.13
CA SER A 84 12.37 13.56 19.45
C SER A 84 12.98 12.46 20.33
N PHE A 85 13.02 11.22 19.83
CA PHE A 85 13.57 10.06 20.53
C PHE A 85 14.08 9.02 19.53
N ASP A 86 14.90 8.09 19.99
CA ASP A 86 15.34 6.94 19.21
C ASP A 86 14.17 5.99 18.89
N LEU A 87 13.60 6.14 17.69
CA LEU A 87 12.47 5.33 17.22
C LEU A 87 12.83 3.83 17.19
N PRO A 88 13.97 3.39 16.60
CA PRO A 88 14.40 2.01 16.69
C PRO A 88 14.46 1.44 18.11
N ALA A 89 14.97 2.22 19.07
CA ALA A 89 15.06 1.77 20.45
C ALA A 89 13.68 1.61 21.10
N HIS A 90 12.72 2.49 20.79
CA HIS A 90 11.49 2.64 21.59
C HIS A 90 10.17 2.26 20.92
N ALA A 91 10.14 2.01 19.62
CA ALA A 91 8.92 1.61 18.92
C ALA A 91 8.46 0.21 19.39
N GLU A 92 7.21 0.09 19.85
CA GLU A 92 6.56 -1.19 20.16
C GLU A 92 5.85 -1.75 18.92
N GLY A 93 5.19 -0.87 18.17
CA GLY A 93 4.48 -1.21 16.94
C GLY A 93 4.19 0.01 16.10
N ILE A 94 4.21 -0.18 14.77
CA ILE A 94 3.87 0.84 13.78
C ILE A 94 2.76 0.29 12.93
N GLY A 95 1.64 0.99 12.93
CA GLY A 95 0.49 0.67 12.10
C GLY A 95 0.10 1.86 11.24
N MET A 96 -0.67 1.59 10.20
CA MET A 96 -1.20 2.60 9.30
C MET A 96 -2.63 2.24 8.91
N THR A 97 -3.37 3.24 8.48
CA THR A 97 -4.61 3.02 7.72
C THR A 97 -4.29 3.19 6.24
N GLY A 98 -5.20 2.79 5.36
CA GLY A 98 -5.02 3.02 3.93
C GLY A 98 -5.46 4.41 3.47
N TRP A 99 -5.65 5.33 4.40
CA TRP A 99 -6.15 6.67 4.12
C TRP A 99 -5.01 7.67 3.91
N ASP A 100 -4.98 8.26 2.72
CA ASP A 100 -4.16 9.43 2.40
C ASP A 100 -4.92 10.68 2.86
N TRP A 101 -4.49 11.22 4.00
CA TRP A 101 -5.20 12.34 4.64
C TRP A 101 -4.90 13.68 3.97
N VAL A 102 -3.84 13.78 3.17
CA VAL A 102 -3.48 14.99 2.43
C VAL A 102 -4.33 15.09 1.18
N ASN A 103 -4.38 14.01 0.39
CA ASN A 103 -5.13 13.93 -0.86
C ASN A 103 -6.61 13.57 -0.66
N ARG A 104 -7.02 13.23 0.58
CA ARG A 104 -8.39 12.86 0.95
C ARG A 104 -8.93 11.71 0.11
N CYS A 105 -8.13 10.65 0.02
CA CYS A 105 -8.48 9.44 -0.71
C CYS A 105 -8.07 8.16 0.03
N SER A 106 -8.71 7.05 -0.28
CA SER A 106 -8.38 5.74 0.29
C SER A 106 -7.55 4.94 -0.72
N ARG A 107 -6.27 4.70 -0.42
CA ARG A 107 -5.34 3.93 -1.27
C ARG A 107 -5.53 2.43 -1.15
N TRP A 108 -5.97 1.96 0.02
CA TRP A 108 -6.32 0.56 0.29
C TRP A 108 -7.23 0.50 1.51
N VAL A 109 -7.90 -0.62 1.75
CA VAL A 109 -8.55 -0.91 3.03
C VAL A 109 -8.06 -2.26 3.52
N ALA A 110 -8.15 -2.49 4.81
CA ALA A 110 -7.69 -3.73 5.39
C ALA A 110 -8.52 -4.17 6.58
N TYR A 111 -8.38 -5.45 6.87
CA TYR A 111 -9.18 -6.18 7.82
C TYR A 111 -8.29 -7.07 8.68
N ASP A 112 -8.47 -7.00 9.99
CA ASP A 112 -7.77 -7.84 10.96
C ASP A 112 -8.72 -8.92 11.49
N PHE A 113 -8.22 -10.15 11.55
CA PHE A 113 -8.92 -11.31 12.09
C PHE A 113 -7.99 -12.03 13.07
N ASP A 114 -8.26 -11.92 14.36
CA ASP A 114 -7.41 -12.47 15.43
C ASP A 114 -7.72 -13.94 15.75
N ALA A 115 -6.65 -14.69 16.01
CA ALA A 115 -6.72 -16.05 16.56
C ALA A 115 -6.97 -16.02 18.08
N ILE A 116 -7.70 -17.02 18.59
CA ILE A 116 -7.93 -17.23 20.04
C ILE A 116 -6.61 -17.33 20.85
N ILE A 117 -5.52 -17.87 20.29
CA ILE A 117 -4.35 -18.24 21.07
C ILE A 117 -3.29 -17.12 21.13
N GLY A 118 -3.41 -16.22 22.13
CA GLY A 118 -2.24 -15.53 22.70
C GLY A 118 -2.17 -14.00 22.71
N HIS A 119 -3.28 -13.23 22.74
CA HIS A 119 -3.24 -11.80 23.12
C HIS A 119 -4.55 -11.25 23.74
N SER A 120 -4.49 -10.01 24.25
CA SER A 120 -5.24 -9.39 25.36
C SER A 120 -6.78 -9.48 25.35
N GLU A 121 -7.39 -9.46 26.53
CA GLU A 121 -8.83 -9.55 26.83
C GLU A 121 -9.76 -8.48 26.20
N LYS A 122 -9.27 -7.58 25.35
CA LYS A 122 -10.04 -6.42 24.87
C LYS A 122 -10.86 -6.62 23.58
N HIS A 123 -10.75 -7.77 22.90
CA HIS A 123 -11.45 -8.04 21.64
C HIS A 123 -12.53 -9.11 21.80
N THR A 124 -13.72 -8.84 21.24
CA THR A 124 -14.96 -9.61 21.42
C THR A 124 -15.17 -10.72 20.39
N SER A 125 -14.35 -10.79 19.33
CA SER A 125 -14.58 -11.63 18.14
C SER A 125 -13.44 -12.63 17.89
N LYS A 126 -13.02 -13.39 18.90
CA LYS A 126 -11.84 -14.28 18.78
C LYS A 126 -12.18 -15.54 17.99
N LEU A 127 -11.37 -15.89 16.97
CA LEU A 127 -11.61 -17.02 16.07
C LEU A 127 -10.79 -18.27 16.41
N THR A 128 -11.39 -19.45 16.31
CA THR A 128 -10.65 -20.72 16.33
C THR A 128 -9.77 -20.87 15.09
N ASN A 129 -8.84 -21.84 15.09
CA ASN A 129 -8.03 -22.10 13.90
C ASN A 129 -8.90 -22.53 12.71
N GLU A 130 -9.95 -23.32 12.95
CA GLU A 130 -10.91 -23.73 11.93
C GLU A 130 -11.70 -22.52 11.38
N GLU A 131 -12.07 -21.58 12.25
CA GLU A 131 -12.76 -20.35 11.84
C GLU A 131 -11.84 -19.42 11.04
N LEU A 132 -10.57 -19.30 11.42
CA LEU A 132 -9.57 -18.57 10.63
C LEU A 132 -9.30 -19.23 9.28
N GLU A 133 -9.24 -20.55 9.23
CA GLU A 133 -9.10 -21.28 7.97
C GLU A 133 -10.32 -21.06 7.06
N ALA A 134 -11.53 -21.01 7.63
CA ALA A 134 -12.73 -20.66 6.90
C ALA A 134 -12.71 -19.22 6.35
N VAL A 135 -12.26 -18.24 7.17
CA VAL A 135 -12.02 -16.85 6.71
C VAL A 135 -11.02 -16.83 5.56
N CYS A 136 -9.88 -17.51 5.73
CA CYS A 136 -8.84 -17.58 4.72
C CYS A 136 -9.37 -18.17 3.42
N LYS A 137 -10.08 -19.30 3.48
CA LYS A 137 -10.65 -19.97 2.31
C LYS A 137 -11.67 -19.09 1.58
N ALA A 138 -12.61 -18.49 2.31
CA ALA A 138 -13.60 -17.60 1.71
C ALA A 138 -12.95 -16.39 1.02
N ALA A 139 -11.93 -15.80 1.65
CA ALA A 139 -11.20 -14.69 1.04
C ALA A 139 -10.26 -15.12 -0.09
N TYR A 140 -9.81 -16.38 -0.10
CA TYR A 140 -8.93 -16.91 -1.13
C TYR A 140 -9.61 -16.89 -2.51
N ASP A 141 -10.93 -17.11 -2.54
CA ASP A 141 -11.74 -17.08 -3.77
C ASP A 141 -11.97 -15.66 -4.32
N LEU A 142 -11.54 -14.62 -3.61
CA LEU A 142 -11.64 -13.23 -4.06
C LEU A 142 -10.31 -12.77 -4.67
N PRO A 143 -10.23 -12.60 -6.00
CA PRO A 143 -8.95 -12.44 -6.68
C PRO A 143 -8.21 -11.16 -6.28
N TRP A 144 -8.95 -10.11 -5.99
CA TRP A 144 -8.49 -8.78 -5.59
C TRP A 144 -8.15 -8.64 -4.10
N VAL A 145 -8.22 -9.71 -3.32
CA VAL A 145 -7.87 -9.71 -1.90
C VAL A 145 -6.47 -10.28 -1.70
N THR A 146 -5.61 -9.51 -1.04
CA THR A 146 -4.32 -9.99 -0.53
C THR A 146 -4.51 -10.52 0.90
N ILE A 147 -3.99 -11.70 1.19
CA ILE A 147 -4.05 -12.34 2.51
C ILE A 147 -2.63 -12.43 3.06
N ARG A 148 -2.45 -12.00 4.31
CA ARG A 148 -1.21 -12.16 5.08
C ARG A 148 -1.51 -12.78 6.44
N LYS A 149 -0.48 -13.36 7.05
CA LYS A 149 -0.48 -13.59 8.49
C LYS A 149 -0.52 -12.25 9.22
N SER A 150 -1.14 -12.20 10.40
CA SER A 150 -1.03 -11.04 11.29
C SER A 150 0.38 -10.87 11.84
N THR A 151 0.65 -9.80 12.58
CA THR A 151 1.98 -9.54 13.17
C THR A 151 2.48 -10.64 14.10
N SER A 152 1.59 -11.37 14.75
CA SER A 152 1.93 -12.51 15.62
C SER A 152 2.15 -13.81 14.87
N GLY A 153 1.84 -13.85 13.57
CA GLY A 153 1.86 -15.06 12.75
C GLY A 153 0.62 -15.95 12.89
N LYS A 154 -0.32 -15.61 13.79
CA LYS A 154 -1.45 -16.49 14.17
C LYS A 154 -2.78 -16.09 13.56
N GLY A 155 -3.03 -14.78 13.41
CA GLY A 155 -4.25 -14.26 12.78
C GLY A 155 -4.05 -13.98 11.29
N LEU A 156 -5.01 -13.31 10.68
CA LEU A 156 -4.99 -12.92 9.27
C LEU A 156 -5.16 -11.40 9.13
N HIS A 157 -4.34 -10.81 8.27
CA HIS A 157 -4.59 -9.48 7.72
C HIS A 157 -5.02 -9.63 6.26
N LEU A 158 -6.16 -9.05 5.90
CA LEU A 158 -6.60 -8.96 4.52
C LEU A 158 -6.48 -7.52 4.03
N TYR A 159 -6.01 -7.35 2.79
CA TYR A 159 -5.84 -6.04 2.16
C TYR A 159 -6.56 -6.02 0.81
N VAL A 160 -7.20 -4.88 0.53
CA VAL A 160 -7.85 -4.56 -0.74
C VAL A 160 -7.28 -3.23 -1.20
N TYR A 161 -6.56 -3.24 -2.31
CA TYR A 161 -5.96 -2.04 -2.90
C TYR A 161 -6.99 -1.33 -3.79
N LEU A 162 -6.96 0.01 -3.78
CA LEU A 162 -8.00 0.85 -4.37
C LEU A 162 -7.38 1.91 -5.27
N ASP A 163 -8.10 2.32 -6.32
CA ASP A 163 -7.70 3.41 -7.22
C ASP A 163 -8.01 4.81 -6.62
N GLY A 164 -7.77 4.98 -5.32
CA GLY A 164 -7.88 6.27 -4.63
C GLY A 164 -9.28 6.92 -4.60
N PRO A 165 -10.39 6.21 -4.29
CA PRO A 165 -11.69 6.86 -4.11
C PRO A 165 -11.63 7.96 -3.04
N SER A 166 -12.33 9.07 -3.32
CA SER A 166 -12.40 10.23 -2.43
C SER A 166 -13.02 9.85 -1.09
N THR A 167 -12.34 10.21 0.00
CA THR A 167 -12.76 10.01 1.39
C THR A 167 -12.23 11.17 2.23
N GLN A 168 -13.14 12.00 2.75
CA GLN A 168 -12.81 13.26 3.40
C GLN A 168 -12.15 13.10 4.76
N ASN A 169 -12.42 12.01 5.47
CA ASN A 169 -11.89 11.76 6.81
C ASN A 169 -11.79 10.26 7.07
N HIS A 170 -11.16 9.89 8.19
CA HIS A 170 -11.04 8.49 8.61
C HIS A 170 -12.39 7.78 8.76
N ASN A 171 -13.49 8.47 9.09
CA ASN A 171 -14.80 7.82 9.22
C ASN A 171 -15.33 7.37 7.86
N GLU A 172 -15.12 8.17 6.81
CA GLU A 172 -15.48 7.81 5.43
C GLU A 172 -14.60 6.67 4.90
N HIS A 173 -13.30 6.70 5.18
CA HIS A 173 -12.39 5.57 4.91
C HIS A 173 -12.89 4.27 5.55
N ALA A 174 -13.24 4.31 6.84
CA ALA A 174 -13.78 3.16 7.54
C ALA A 174 -15.16 2.75 7.01
N ALA A 175 -15.99 3.69 6.52
CA ALA A 175 -17.27 3.39 5.88
C ALA A 175 -17.08 2.66 4.55
N LEU A 176 -16.12 3.09 3.73
CA LEU A 176 -15.72 2.41 2.50
C LEU A 176 -15.23 0.99 2.80
N ALA A 177 -14.40 0.81 3.82
CA ALA A 177 -13.95 -0.52 4.23
C ALA A 177 -15.13 -1.43 4.63
N ARG A 178 -16.12 -0.91 5.35
CA ARG A 178 -17.35 -1.67 5.69
C ARG A 178 -18.15 -2.06 4.46
N ALA A 179 -18.26 -1.17 3.47
CA ALA A 179 -18.96 -1.44 2.22
C ALA A 179 -18.25 -2.55 1.41
N ILE A 180 -16.91 -2.49 1.31
CA ILE A 180 -16.11 -3.51 0.65
C ILE A 180 -16.22 -4.86 1.37
N LEU A 181 -16.21 -4.87 2.72
CA LEU A 181 -16.41 -6.09 3.49
C LEU A 181 -17.79 -6.73 3.21
N GLY A 182 -18.83 -5.90 3.10
CA GLY A 182 -20.16 -6.37 2.68
C GLY A 182 -20.16 -6.97 1.27
N LYS A 183 -19.40 -6.40 0.33
CA LYS A 183 -19.21 -6.97 -1.02
C LYS A 183 -18.46 -8.30 -0.97
N MET A 184 -17.43 -8.43 -0.13
CA MET A 184 -16.72 -9.70 0.10
C MET A 184 -17.70 -10.77 0.58
N SER A 185 -18.56 -10.45 1.55
CA SER A 185 -19.57 -11.36 2.05
C SER A 185 -20.60 -11.77 1.00
N ALA A 186 -21.08 -10.83 0.21
CA ALA A 186 -22.06 -11.12 -0.84
C ALA A 186 -21.51 -12.04 -1.93
N LEU A 187 -20.23 -11.87 -2.32
CA LEU A 187 -19.60 -12.67 -3.38
C LEU A 187 -19.24 -14.09 -2.93
N THR A 188 -18.87 -14.26 -1.66
CA THR A 188 -18.39 -15.54 -1.11
C THR A 188 -19.49 -16.33 -0.40
N GLY A 189 -20.59 -15.67 -0.04
CA GLY A 189 -21.59 -16.20 0.90
C GLY A 189 -21.10 -16.30 2.35
N PHE A 190 -19.89 -15.80 2.66
CA PHE A 190 -19.28 -15.89 3.99
C PHE A 190 -19.48 -14.60 4.80
N ASP A 191 -19.90 -14.70 6.06
CA ASP A 191 -20.07 -13.55 6.94
C ASP A 191 -18.73 -13.12 7.59
N PHE A 192 -17.95 -12.31 6.86
CA PHE A 192 -16.75 -11.69 7.39
C PHE A 192 -17.05 -10.68 8.51
N ARG A 193 -18.23 -10.05 8.51
CA ARG A 193 -18.54 -8.92 9.39
C ARG A 193 -18.63 -9.31 10.85
N SER A 194 -19.18 -10.49 11.15
CA SER A 194 -19.24 -11.01 12.53
C SER A 194 -17.88 -11.47 13.07
N ARG A 195 -16.89 -11.64 12.19
CA ARG A 195 -15.59 -12.24 12.51
C ARG A 195 -14.41 -11.26 12.49
N VAL A 196 -14.61 -10.05 11.95
CA VAL A 196 -13.55 -9.04 11.81
C VAL A 196 -13.35 -8.26 13.11
N ASP A 197 -12.09 -8.02 13.50
CA ASP A 197 -11.71 -7.20 14.65
C ASP A 197 -11.48 -5.73 14.28
N ILE A 198 -10.79 -5.51 13.17
CA ILE A 198 -10.51 -4.17 12.63
C ILE A 198 -11.03 -4.11 11.20
N CYS A 199 -11.83 -3.07 10.89
CA CYS A 199 -12.39 -2.87 9.56
C CYS A 199 -12.08 -1.44 9.09
N GLY A 200 -11.10 -1.30 8.18
CA GLY A 200 -10.62 0.01 7.70
C GLY A 200 -9.91 0.83 8.79
N GLY A 201 -9.42 0.16 9.82
CA GLY A 201 -8.70 0.80 10.93
C GLY A 201 -7.19 0.71 10.77
N ASN A 202 -6.50 0.97 11.87
CA ASN A 202 -5.04 0.93 11.91
C ASN A 202 -4.56 -0.53 11.88
N MET A 203 -3.90 -0.92 10.79
CA MET A 203 -3.27 -2.22 10.64
C MET A 203 -1.81 -2.16 11.04
N TRP A 204 -1.38 -3.08 11.90
CA TRP A 204 0.04 -3.20 12.24
C TRP A 204 0.82 -3.71 11.03
N ILE A 205 1.72 -2.88 10.51
CA ILE A 205 2.67 -3.26 9.45
C ILE A 205 4.07 -3.53 10.00
N TRP A 206 4.29 -3.25 11.28
CA TRP A 206 5.42 -3.68 12.06
C TRP A 206 5.03 -3.75 13.54
N HIS A 207 5.59 -4.70 14.27
CA HIS A 207 5.49 -4.80 15.74
C HIS A 207 6.71 -5.55 16.25
N ARG A 208 7.18 -5.29 17.47
CA ARG A 208 8.25 -6.08 18.13
C ARG A 208 8.01 -7.58 18.17
N LYS A 209 6.74 -8.01 18.12
CA LYS A 209 6.37 -9.43 18.04
C LYS A 209 6.66 -10.04 16.68
N LEU A 210 6.90 -9.25 15.65
CA LEU A 210 7.33 -9.75 14.35
C LEU A 210 8.73 -10.34 14.50
N THR A 211 8.82 -11.67 14.44
CA THR A 211 10.09 -12.37 14.50
C THR A 211 10.26 -13.28 13.29
N LYS A 212 11.47 -13.77 13.05
CA LYS A 212 11.70 -14.71 11.93
C LYS A 212 10.98 -16.03 12.17
N GLU A 213 10.82 -16.43 13.42
CA GLU A 213 10.26 -17.71 13.84
C GLU A 213 8.76 -17.76 13.63
N ASN A 214 8.03 -16.67 13.88
CA ASN A 214 6.57 -16.65 13.72
C ASN A 214 6.10 -16.32 12.30
N ASN A 215 7.01 -15.91 11.41
CA ASN A 215 6.68 -15.51 10.04
C ASN A 215 5.53 -14.49 9.96
N GLY A 216 5.45 -13.57 10.93
CA GLY A 216 4.41 -12.53 10.94
C GLY A 216 4.41 -11.71 9.66
N LEU A 217 3.24 -11.23 9.25
CA LEU A 217 3.05 -10.43 8.03
C LEU A 217 3.45 -11.10 6.70
N GLN A 218 3.82 -12.38 6.74
CA GLN A 218 4.08 -13.18 5.55
C GLN A 218 2.83 -13.25 4.69
N VAL A 219 3.01 -13.07 3.38
CA VAL A 219 1.95 -13.24 2.39
C VAL A 219 1.53 -14.70 2.31
N ILE A 220 0.22 -14.93 2.42
CA ILE A 220 -0.44 -16.22 2.17
C ILE A 220 -0.99 -16.23 0.74
N LYS A 221 -1.67 -15.15 0.34
CA LYS A 221 -2.17 -14.89 -1.01
C LYS A 221 -1.75 -13.48 -1.44
N PRO A 222 -0.89 -13.30 -2.45
CA PRO A 222 -0.58 -11.96 -2.98
C PRO A 222 -1.76 -11.38 -3.77
N ASN A 223 -1.73 -10.08 -4.06
CA ASN A 223 -2.59 -9.49 -5.09
C ASN A 223 -2.29 -10.21 -6.42
N GLU A 224 -3.31 -10.74 -7.08
CA GLU A 224 -3.12 -11.91 -7.94
C GLU A 224 -2.09 -11.72 -9.05
N GLU A 225 -1.04 -12.55 -8.99
CA GLU A 225 -0.38 -13.02 -10.20
C GLU A 225 -1.44 -13.75 -11.02
N ILE A 226 -1.56 -13.44 -12.31
CA ILE A 226 -2.37 -14.17 -13.27
C ILE A 226 -1.81 -15.60 -13.36
N LEU A 227 -2.51 -16.58 -12.77
CA LEU A 227 -2.09 -17.98 -12.73
C LEU A 227 -2.38 -18.73 -14.04
N THR A 228 -3.46 -18.34 -14.72
CA THR A 228 -3.87 -18.89 -16.01
C THR A 228 -4.14 -17.74 -16.97
N ILE A 229 -3.51 -17.78 -18.14
CA ILE A 229 -3.73 -16.78 -19.20
C ILE A 229 -4.80 -17.31 -20.14
N ASP A 230 -6.05 -17.13 -19.72
CA ASP A 230 -7.24 -17.59 -20.42
C ASP A 230 -7.77 -16.54 -21.43
N GLY A 231 -8.96 -16.79 -21.97
CA GLY A 231 -9.60 -15.87 -22.91
C GLY A 231 -9.91 -14.50 -22.30
N TYR A 232 -10.16 -14.44 -21.00
CA TYR A 232 -10.48 -13.19 -20.30
C TYR A 232 -9.25 -12.30 -20.19
N VAL A 233 -8.10 -12.84 -19.74
CA VAL A 233 -6.84 -12.08 -19.66
C VAL A 233 -6.43 -11.53 -21.03
N LYS A 234 -6.59 -12.34 -22.08
CA LYS A 234 -6.29 -11.93 -23.46
C LYS A 234 -7.23 -10.83 -23.94
N ALA A 235 -8.53 -10.93 -23.62
CA ALA A 235 -9.51 -9.91 -23.96
C ALA A 235 -9.22 -8.59 -23.23
N LEU A 236 -8.90 -8.64 -21.93
CA LEU A 236 -8.55 -7.48 -21.13
C LEU A 236 -7.31 -6.76 -21.71
N ALA A 237 -6.22 -7.49 -21.97
CA ALA A 237 -5.03 -6.91 -22.57
C ALA A 237 -5.32 -6.29 -23.96
N ALA A 238 -6.13 -6.96 -24.78
CA ALA A 238 -6.53 -6.46 -26.09
C ALA A 238 -7.36 -5.16 -25.98
N GLU A 239 -8.30 -5.10 -25.04
CA GLU A 239 -9.11 -3.92 -24.76
C GLU A 239 -8.25 -2.74 -24.29
N MET A 240 -7.32 -2.98 -23.37
CA MET A 240 -6.37 -1.96 -22.89
C MET A 240 -5.49 -1.41 -24.03
N LEU A 241 -4.99 -2.29 -24.91
CA LEU A 241 -4.22 -1.92 -26.08
C LEU A 241 -5.06 -1.14 -27.11
N GLN A 242 -6.30 -1.57 -27.34
CA GLN A 242 -7.24 -0.86 -28.21
C GLN A 242 -7.57 0.53 -27.66
N PHE A 243 -7.73 0.65 -26.34
CA PHE A 243 -7.92 1.93 -25.69
C PHE A 243 -6.73 2.86 -25.94
N ILE A 244 -5.48 2.39 -25.72
CA ILE A 244 -4.29 3.18 -26.04
C ILE A 244 -4.31 3.63 -27.50
N LYS A 245 -4.54 2.71 -28.44
CA LYS A 245 -4.65 3.02 -29.88
C LYS A 245 -5.70 4.09 -30.16
N SER A 246 -6.86 4.03 -29.49
CA SER A 246 -7.95 5.02 -29.64
C SER A 246 -7.58 6.43 -29.12
N THR A 247 -6.53 6.55 -28.31
CA THR A 247 -6.03 7.83 -27.81
C THR A 247 -4.89 8.41 -28.64
N GLN A 248 -4.32 7.62 -29.57
CA GLN A 248 -3.24 8.10 -30.44
C GLN A 248 -3.71 9.28 -31.29
N GLY A 249 -2.84 10.28 -31.47
CA GLY A 249 -3.15 11.52 -32.18
C GLY A 249 -3.95 12.54 -31.36
N LYS A 250 -4.38 12.21 -30.13
CA LYS A 250 -4.96 13.19 -29.19
C LYS A 250 -3.85 13.92 -28.42
N LYS A 251 -4.18 15.10 -27.88
CA LYS A 251 -3.28 15.89 -27.02
C LYS A 251 -2.77 15.11 -25.81
N LEU A 252 -3.59 14.20 -25.28
CA LEU A 252 -3.29 13.27 -24.20
C LEU A 252 -3.38 11.85 -24.73
N ALA A 253 -2.35 11.42 -25.46
CA ALA A 253 -2.23 10.04 -25.92
C ALA A 253 -1.65 9.17 -24.80
N ALA A 254 -2.34 8.08 -24.46
CA ALA A 254 -1.80 7.08 -23.55
C ALA A 254 -0.63 6.36 -24.22
N ILE A 255 0.42 6.07 -23.46
CA ILE A 255 1.56 5.26 -23.91
C ILE A 255 1.80 4.03 -23.03
N GLY A 256 1.05 3.94 -21.93
CA GLY A 256 1.01 2.84 -20.99
C GLY A 256 -0.34 2.83 -20.28
N LEU A 257 -0.74 1.65 -19.80
CA LEU A 257 -1.95 1.46 -19.04
C LEU A 257 -1.84 0.19 -18.19
N ALA A 258 -2.13 0.30 -16.90
CA ALA A 258 -2.18 -0.81 -15.97
C ALA A 258 -3.64 -1.25 -15.72
N ALA A 259 -3.86 -2.56 -15.55
CA ALA A 259 -5.19 -3.14 -15.34
C ALA A 259 -5.96 -2.50 -14.16
N PRO A 260 -5.32 -2.09 -13.05
CA PRO A 260 -6.01 -1.38 -11.97
C PRO A 260 -6.71 -0.09 -12.42
N GLN A 261 -6.20 0.61 -13.43
CA GLN A 261 -6.81 1.82 -13.99
C GLN A 261 -8.11 1.53 -14.76
N PHE A 262 -8.35 0.26 -15.09
CA PHE A 262 -9.58 -0.26 -15.70
C PHE A 262 -10.49 -0.95 -14.68
N GLY A 263 -10.17 -0.84 -13.38
CA GLY A 263 -10.91 -1.49 -12.31
C GLY A 263 -10.56 -2.97 -12.12
N GLU A 264 -9.56 -3.48 -12.86
CA GLU A 264 -9.13 -4.87 -12.80
C GLU A 264 -7.86 -5.03 -11.96
N LEU A 265 -8.00 -5.64 -10.79
CA LEU A 265 -6.95 -5.71 -9.77
C LEU A 265 -6.04 -6.93 -9.98
N VAL A 266 -5.50 -7.08 -11.19
CA VAL A 266 -4.55 -8.13 -11.58
C VAL A 266 -3.21 -7.53 -12.01
N GLN A 267 -2.13 -8.32 -11.92
CA GLN A 267 -0.79 -7.89 -12.34
C GLN A 267 -0.63 -7.92 -13.87
N LEU A 268 -1.30 -7.02 -14.56
CA LEU A 268 -1.25 -6.84 -16.00
C LEU A 268 -1.07 -5.36 -16.32
N PHE A 269 -0.10 -5.04 -17.17
CA PHE A 269 -0.07 -3.75 -17.84
C PHE A 269 0.26 -3.92 -19.32
N VAL A 270 -0.10 -2.90 -20.09
CA VAL A 270 0.24 -2.80 -21.51
C VAL A 270 0.97 -1.49 -21.78
N GLY A 271 1.82 -1.48 -22.79
CA GLY A 271 2.55 -0.30 -23.24
C GLY A 271 2.53 -0.21 -24.76
N ALA A 272 2.35 0.99 -25.30
CA ALA A 272 2.44 1.24 -26.73
C ALA A 272 3.25 2.52 -26.99
N LEU A 273 4.49 2.38 -27.45
CA LEU A 273 5.31 3.53 -27.82
C LEU A 273 5.10 3.92 -29.29
N PRO A 274 5.06 5.23 -29.62
CA PRO A 274 4.90 5.69 -31.01
C PRO A 274 6.07 5.25 -31.91
N PRO A 275 5.87 5.21 -33.25
CA PRO A 275 6.91 4.80 -34.21
C PRO A 275 8.22 5.60 -34.11
N HIS A 276 8.15 6.90 -33.82
CA HIS A 276 9.33 7.75 -33.63
C HIS A 276 10.20 7.38 -32.42
N HIS A 277 9.68 6.53 -31.53
CA HIS A 277 10.39 5.96 -30.38
C HIS A 277 10.68 4.45 -30.57
N GLY A 278 10.54 3.92 -31.79
CA GLY A 278 10.89 2.53 -32.13
C GLY A 278 9.73 1.54 -32.13
N SER A 279 8.47 2.01 -32.22
CA SER A 279 7.21 1.23 -32.27
C SER A 279 7.23 -0.06 -31.45
N LEU A 280 6.80 0.01 -30.20
CA LEU A 280 6.72 -1.15 -29.32
C LEU A 280 5.29 -1.30 -28.82
N GLU A 281 4.68 -2.47 -29.04
CA GLU A 281 3.47 -2.92 -28.35
C GLU A 281 3.88 -4.00 -27.36
N LEU A 282 3.56 -3.80 -26.09
CA LEU A 282 3.98 -4.66 -24.99
C LEU A 282 2.77 -5.02 -24.15
N VAL A 283 2.65 -6.31 -23.82
CA VAL A 283 1.81 -6.80 -22.74
C VAL A 283 2.73 -7.42 -21.72
N MET A 284 2.55 -7.10 -20.45
CA MET A 284 3.35 -7.63 -19.37
C MET A 284 2.47 -8.17 -18.26
N ILE A 285 2.55 -9.48 -18.05
CA ILE A 285 1.80 -10.21 -17.03
C ILE A 285 2.76 -10.61 -15.90
N ASN A 286 2.34 -10.43 -14.66
CA ASN A 286 3.10 -10.72 -13.44
C ASN A 286 4.53 -10.15 -13.45
N PRO A 287 4.72 -8.86 -13.80
CA PRO A 287 6.05 -8.28 -13.85
C PRO A 287 6.74 -8.27 -12.49
N LYS A 288 8.04 -8.52 -12.52
CA LYS A 288 8.96 -8.37 -11.40
C LYS A 288 10.10 -7.45 -11.80
N ALA A 289 10.37 -6.44 -10.99
CA ALA A 289 11.51 -5.56 -11.17
C ALA A 289 12.83 -6.31 -10.91
N VAL A 290 13.71 -6.31 -11.89
CA VAL A 290 15.00 -7.05 -11.85
C VAL A 290 16.18 -6.11 -11.77
N LYS A 291 16.08 -4.92 -12.36
CA LYS A 291 17.18 -3.94 -12.34
C LYS A 291 16.67 -2.53 -12.50
N GLU A 292 17.25 -1.63 -11.71
CA GLU A 292 17.03 -0.19 -11.77
C GLU A 292 18.38 0.52 -11.73
N VAL A 293 18.67 1.41 -12.68
CA VAL A 293 19.97 2.11 -12.76
C VAL A 293 19.80 3.57 -13.09
N GLY A 294 20.56 4.39 -12.36
CA GLY A 294 20.58 5.84 -12.51
C GLY A 294 19.28 6.48 -12.08
N SER A 295 19.26 7.80 -12.10
CA SER A 295 18.04 8.60 -11.85
C SER A 295 18.12 9.86 -12.70
N HIS A 296 16.97 10.33 -13.14
CA HIS A 296 16.80 11.64 -13.75
C HIS A 296 15.40 12.18 -13.46
N LYS A 297 15.26 13.50 -13.55
CA LYS A 297 13.97 14.17 -13.38
C LYS A 297 13.23 14.14 -14.71
N VAL A 298 11.98 13.69 -14.68
CA VAL A 298 11.07 13.64 -15.83
C VAL A 298 9.73 14.22 -15.46
N THR A 299 9.00 14.68 -16.47
CA THR A 299 7.61 15.07 -16.34
C THR A 299 6.72 13.88 -16.68
N GLU A 300 5.75 13.60 -15.82
CA GLU A 300 4.76 12.55 -15.99
C GLU A 300 3.34 13.09 -15.82
N SER A 301 2.42 12.53 -16.59
CA SER A 301 0.98 12.64 -16.40
C SER A 301 0.38 11.23 -16.37
N CYS A 302 -0.83 11.11 -15.82
CA CYS A 302 -1.51 9.83 -15.67
C CYS A 302 -2.98 9.99 -16.00
N LEU A 303 -3.58 9.02 -16.68
CA LEU A 303 -5.02 9.04 -16.99
C LEU A 303 -5.91 8.99 -15.74
N SER A 304 -5.44 8.33 -14.67
CA SER A 304 -6.10 8.33 -13.36
C SER A 304 -6.05 9.70 -12.67
N LEU A 305 -5.23 10.64 -13.15
CA LEU A 305 -5.08 12.00 -12.62
C LEU A 305 -5.27 13.05 -13.74
N PRO A 306 -6.49 13.22 -14.27
CA PRO A 306 -6.73 14.04 -15.46
C PRO A 306 -6.29 15.49 -15.28
N GLY A 307 -5.54 16.01 -16.26
CA GLY A 307 -5.11 17.42 -16.29
C GLY A 307 -4.05 17.78 -15.25
N LYS A 308 -3.31 16.80 -14.71
CA LYS A 308 -2.22 17.03 -13.77
C LYS A 308 -0.91 16.49 -14.33
N GLU A 309 0.14 17.31 -14.24
CA GLU A 309 1.52 16.91 -14.54
C GLU A 309 2.39 17.00 -13.29
N TYR A 310 3.37 16.11 -13.19
CA TYR A 310 4.22 15.98 -12.02
C TYR A 310 5.68 15.85 -12.44
N LEU A 311 6.56 16.57 -11.75
CA LEU A 311 8.00 16.35 -11.85
C LEU A 311 8.39 15.21 -10.90
N VAL A 312 8.84 14.09 -11.43
CA VAL A 312 9.23 12.90 -10.65
C VAL A 312 10.68 12.49 -10.93
N SER A 313 11.26 11.72 -10.02
CA SER A 313 12.56 11.08 -10.21
C SER A 313 12.35 9.66 -10.73
N ARG A 314 12.87 9.34 -11.92
CA ARG A 314 12.76 8.01 -12.52
C ARG A 314 14.11 7.43 -12.90
N PRO A 315 14.24 6.10 -12.93
CA PRO A 315 15.45 5.47 -13.38
C PRO A 315 15.70 5.70 -14.86
N LYS A 316 16.98 5.85 -15.23
CA LYS A 316 17.39 5.93 -16.65
C LYS A 316 17.27 4.58 -17.35
N LEU A 317 17.33 3.49 -16.59
CA LEU A 317 17.18 2.13 -17.07
C LEU A 317 16.36 1.33 -16.07
N PHE A 318 15.31 0.69 -16.57
CA PHE A 318 14.46 -0.20 -15.78
C PHE A 318 14.30 -1.52 -16.52
N LYS A 319 14.48 -2.64 -15.80
CA LYS A 319 14.34 -3.99 -16.35
C LYS A 319 13.30 -4.77 -15.57
N LEU A 320 12.33 -5.31 -16.30
CA LEU A 320 11.30 -6.20 -15.79
C LEU A 320 11.50 -7.62 -16.34
N LYS A 321 11.01 -8.61 -15.60
CA LYS A 321 10.73 -9.97 -16.09
C LYS A 321 9.26 -10.29 -15.81
N GLY A 322 8.57 -10.95 -16.72
CA GLY A 322 7.18 -11.35 -16.57
C GLY A 322 6.80 -12.37 -17.63
N LEU A 323 5.51 -12.46 -17.96
CA LEU A 323 4.95 -13.35 -18.97
C LEU A 323 4.32 -12.54 -20.12
N ASP A 324 4.34 -13.09 -21.33
CA ASP A 324 3.54 -12.60 -22.47
C ASP A 324 2.13 -13.21 -22.49
N LEU A 325 1.33 -12.88 -23.51
CA LEU A 325 -0.04 -13.39 -23.67
C LEU A 325 -0.12 -14.90 -23.95
N GLU A 326 1.00 -15.52 -24.30
CA GLU A 326 1.13 -16.96 -24.47
C GLU A 326 1.63 -17.66 -23.20
N GLY A 327 1.88 -16.90 -22.12
CA GLY A 327 2.43 -17.40 -20.87
C GLY A 327 3.92 -17.72 -20.93
N ARG A 328 4.62 -17.26 -21.97
CA ARG A 328 6.06 -17.47 -22.11
C ARG A 328 6.80 -16.42 -21.29
N PRO A 329 7.88 -16.81 -20.57
CA PRO A 329 8.72 -15.86 -19.87
C PRO A 329 9.33 -14.83 -20.84
N GLN A 330 9.19 -13.56 -20.49
CA GLN A 330 9.81 -12.45 -21.22
C GLN A 330 10.58 -11.52 -20.27
N ALA A 331 11.55 -10.81 -20.82
CA ALA A 331 12.31 -9.80 -20.10
C ALA A 331 12.42 -8.54 -20.95
N VAL A 332 11.97 -7.42 -20.40
CA VAL A 332 11.98 -6.13 -21.09
C VAL A 332 12.93 -5.20 -20.38
N LYS A 333 13.82 -4.57 -21.16
CA LYS A 333 14.79 -3.59 -20.69
C LYS A 333 14.49 -2.26 -21.36
N GLY A 334 13.99 -1.30 -20.60
CA GLY A 334 13.78 0.06 -21.06
C GLY A 334 14.95 0.98 -20.75
N HIS A 335 15.13 2.00 -21.60
CA HIS A 335 15.96 3.17 -21.31
C HIS A 335 15.10 4.44 -21.50
N ASP A 336 15.44 5.51 -20.78
CA ASP A 336 14.81 6.83 -20.87
C ASP A 336 13.28 6.73 -20.85
N LEU A 337 12.58 7.12 -21.91
CA LEU A 337 11.11 7.09 -21.98
C LEU A 337 10.53 5.70 -21.74
N LEU A 338 11.14 4.63 -22.27
CA LEU A 338 10.63 3.28 -22.01
C LEU A 338 10.88 2.87 -20.56
N ALA A 339 12.01 3.28 -19.95
CA ALA A 339 12.24 3.02 -18.52
C ALA A 339 11.22 3.75 -17.64
N GLN A 340 10.87 4.98 -18.02
CA GLN A 340 9.84 5.80 -17.39
C GLN A 340 8.47 5.11 -17.46
N VAL A 341 7.99 4.74 -18.66
CA VAL A 341 6.70 4.04 -18.84
C VAL A 341 6.68 2.73 -18.06
N LEU A 342 7.70 1.88 -18.20
CA LEU A 342 7.73 0.59 -17.51
C LEU A 342 7.68 0.74 -15.99
N ARG A 343 8.36 1.75 -15.43
CA ARG A 343 8.34 2.02 -13.99
C ARG A 343 6.98 2.56 -13.55
N HIS A 344 6.38 3.46 -14.33
CA HIS A 344 5.07 4.04 -14.06
C HIS A 344 3.97 2.98 -14.02
N GLU A 345 3.87 2.16 -15.07
CA GLU A 345 2.85 1.10 -15.13
C GLU A 345 3.08 0.01 -14.09
N PHE A 346 4.36 -0.28 -13.77
CA PHE A 346 4.69 -1.18 -12.68
C PHE A 346 4.22 -0.63 -11.33
N ASP A 347 4.44 0.66 -11.04
CA ASP A 347 4.00 1.31 -9.80
C ASP A 347 2.47 1.20 -9.60
N HIS A 348 1.68 1.32 -10.69
CA HIS A 348 0.22 1.15 -10.65
C HIS A 348 -0.22 -0.23 -10.17
N LEU A 349 0.51 -1.30 -10.50
CA LEU A 349 0.18 -2.66 -10.03
C LEU A 349 0.26 -2.81 -8.51
N PHE A 350 1.00 -1.90 -7.86
CA PHE A 350 1.15 -1.83 -6.40
C PHE A 350 0.43 -0.62 -5.80
N GLY A 351 -0.50 0.00 -6.54
CA GLY A 351 -1.31 1.11 -6.06
C GLY A 351 -0.54 2.41 -5.81
N THR A 352 0.65 2.56 -6.40
CA THR A 352 1.44 3.79 -6.31
C THR A 352 1.13 4.68 -7.51
N LEU A 353 0.65 5.90 -7.28
CA LEU A 353 0.42 6.88 -8.33
C LEU A 353 1.63 7.81 -8.51
N VAL A 354 1.74 8.43 -9.69
CA VAL A 354 2.78 9.43 -9.98
C VAL A 354 2.82 10.58 -8.96
N GLU A 355 1.65 11.00 -8.45
CA GLU A 355 1.57 12.08 -7.46
C GLU A 355 2.20 11.73 -6.11
N ASP A 356 2.24 10.44 -5.76
CA ASP A 356 2.88 9.95 -4.53
C ASP A 356 4.41 10.04 -4.62
N MET A 357 4.96 10.09 -5.85
CA MET A 357 6.39 10.17 -6.12
C MET A 357 6.84 11.57 -6.57
N ALA A 358 5.91 12.53 -6.61
CA ALA A 358 6.14 13.86 -7.14
C ALA A 358 7.11 14.66 -6.27
N LEU A 359 8.16 15.19 -6.90
CA LEU A 359 8.99 16.24 -6.31
C LEU A 359 8.19 17.56 -6.23
N ARG A 360 7.36 17.81 -7.25
CA ARG A 360 6.36 18.88 -7.29
C ARG A 360 5.36 18.64 -8.41
N ARG A 361 4.18 19.25 -8.30
CA ARG A 361 3.24 19.40 -9.42
C ARG A 361 3.75 20.46 -10.41
N ILE A 362 3.58 20.21 -11.69
CA ILE A 362 3.80 21.17 -12.77
C ILE A 362 2.41 21.72 -13.13
N GLU A 363 2.27 23.05 -13.10
CA GLU A 363 1.01 23.77 -13.32
C GLU A 363 0.48 23.61 -14.74
#